data_AF-A0A2P8HHJ1-F1
#
_entry.id   AF-A0A2P8HHJ1-F1
#
_cell.length_a   1.000
_cell.length_b   1.000
_cell.length_c   1.000
_cell.angle_alpha   90.00
_cell.angle_beta   90.00
_cell.angle_gamma   90.00
#
_symmetry.space_group_name_H-M   'P 1'
#
loop_
_entity.id
_entity.type
_entity.pdbx_description
1 polymer ?
#
loop_
_entity_poly.entity_id
_entity_poly.type
_entity_poly.pdbx_seq_one_letter_code
_entity_poly.pdbx_strand_id
1 'polypeptide(L)'
;MMHINYGIDGPKFVRNLFLFSFLFFGIAIIIARIEKVAFSIVLAGGFICLAEGLLMLLYAKKGKFNHRDRMLNLVHWTGDERVLDVGTGLGLLMIGAAKKLTGGKATGIDIWNKDDLSENSSGKAYMNSEKPLKIRHIVASMLNMKNTEIGHTHDSAGSSWHVGHDGYYFYNG
;
A
#
# COMPACT_ATOMS: atom_id res chain seq x y z
N MET A 1 11.70 -12.59 -12.64
CA MET A 1 10.41 -11.86 -12.74
C MET A 1 10.68 -10.38 -12.55
N MET A 2 10.16 -9.51 -13.41
CA MET A 2 10.34 -8.06 -13.31
C MET A 2 9.63 -7.56 -12.04
N HIS A 3 10.38 -6.99 -11.10
CA HIS A 3 9.84 -6.51 -9.83
C HIS A 3 9.10 -5.19 -10.06
N ILE A 4 7.76 -5.22 -10.05
CA ILE A 4 6.93 -4.02 -10.19
C ILE A 4 7.02 -3.20 -8.90
N ASN A 5 7.34 -1.91 -9.02
CA ASN A 5 7.40 -1.01 -7.88
C ASN A 5 6.01 -0.43 -7.59
N TYR A 6 5.45 -0.79 -6.43
CA TYR A 6 4.16 -0.32 -5.94
C TYR A 6 4.29 0.84 -4.95
N GLY A 7 5.43 1.51 -4.88
CA GLY A 7 5.64 2.71 -4.08
C GLY A 7 5.81 2.48 -2.58
N ILE A 8 6.04 3.58 -1.85
CA ILE A 8 6.16 3.67 -0.40
C ILE A 8 4.92 4.41 0.12
N ASP A 9 4.29 3.83 1.12
CA ASP A 9 3.14 4.38 1.83
C ASP A 9 3.61 5.54 2.74
N GLY A 10 2.99 6.71 2.61
CA GLY A 10 3.33 7.92 3.37
C GLY A 10 4.79 8.38 3.19
N PRO A 11 5.26 8.69 1.96
CA PRO A 11 6.68 8.99 1.71
C PRO A 11 7.23 10.19 2.51
N LYS A 12 6.39 11.20 2.78
CA LYS A 12 6.76 12.35 3.63
C LYS A 12 6.98 11.93 5.08
N PHE A 13 6.17 11.01 5.60
CA PHE A 13 6.28 10.50 6.96
C PHE A 13 7.59 9.70 7.12
N VAL A 14 7.87 8.78 6.19
CA VAL A 14 9.14 8.02 6.16
C VAL A 14 10.35 8.95 6.11
N ARG A 15 10.33 9.97 5.24
CA ARG A 15 11.40 10.98 5.16
C ARG A 15 11.58 11.70 6.51
N ASN A 16 10.50 12.14 7.13
CA ASN A 16 10.56 12.88 8.38
C ASN A 16 11.11 12.02 9.54
N LEU A 17 10.80 10.72 9.59
CA LEU A 17 11.40 9.79 10.56
C LEU A 17 12.93 9.76 10.46
N PHE A 18 13.48 9.67 9.24
CA PHE A 18 14.93 9.75 9.06
C PHE A 18 15.50 11.10 9.48
N LEU A 19 14.83 12.21 9.14
CA LEU A 19 15.26 13.55 9.57
C LEU A 19 15.28 13.69 11.09
N PHE A 20 14.24 13.21 11.79
CA PHE A 20 14.19 13.23 13.25
C PHE A 20 15.24 12.30 13.86
N SER A 21 15.50 11.14 13.25
CA SER A 21 16.58 10.26 13.67
C SER A 21 17.94 10.96 13.65
N PHE A 22 18.29 11.61 12.54
CA PHE A 22 19.54 12.36 12.44
C PHE A 22 19.59 13.56 13.40
N LEU A 23 18.47 14.25 13.58
CA LEU A 23 18.37 15.34 14.54
C LEU A 23 18.62 14.86 15.97
N PHE A 24 18.00 13.76 16.39
CA PHE A 24 18.22 13.17 17.70
C PHE A 24 19.66 12.73 17.90
N PHE A 25 20.30 12.11 16.92
CA PHE A 25 21.72 11.76 17.01
C PHE A 25 22.61 13.00 17.14
N GLY A 26 22.32 14.07 16.40
CA GLY A 26 23.02 15.35 16.53
C GLY A 26 22.89 15.95 17.94
N ILE A 27 21.68 15.97 18.49
CA ILE A 27 21.42 16.46 19.86
C ILE A 27 22.10 15.56 20.91
N ALA A 28 22.07 14.25 20.72
CA ALA A 28 22.72 13.29 21.63
C ALA A 28 24.22 13.57 21.76
N ILE A 29 24.91 13.91 20.66
CA ILE A 29 26.34 14.25 20.70
C ILE A 29 26.62 15.45 21.61
N ILE A 30 25.75 16.47 21.58
CA ILE A 30 25.88 17.68 22.40
C ILE A 30 25.62 17.35 23.87
N ILE A 31 24.55 16.62 24.17
CA ILE A 31 24.12 16.32 25.54
C ILE A 31 25.00 15.27 26.21
N ALA A 32 25.72 14.43 25.45
CA ALA A 32 26.59 13.36 25.96
C ALA A 32 27.62 13.82 27.01
N ARG A 33 27.99 15.11 27.01
CA ARG A 33 28.95 15.70 27.96
C ARG A 33 28.30 16.40 29.15
N ILE A 34 26.99 16.58 29.14
CA ILE A 34 26.24 17.39 30.11
C ILE A 34 25.48 16.47 31.07
N GLU A 35 24.62 15.60 30.54
CA GLU A 35 23.68 14.83 31.35
C GLU A 35 23.45 13.45 30.72
N LYS A 36 23.70 12.39 31.49
CA LYS A 36 23.75 11.01 30.97
C LYS A 36 22.36 10.44 30.72
N VAL A 37 21.37 10.80 31.54
CA VAL A 37 20.01 10.27 31.41
C VAL A 37 19.34 10.83 30.14
N ALA A 38 19.42 12.15 29.94
CA ALA A 38 18.95 12.86 28.77
C ALA A 38 19.65 12.36 27.51
N PHE A 39 20.96 12.11 27.56
CA PHE A 39 21.69 11.48 26.46
C PHE A 39 21.07 10.14 26.06
N SER A 40 20.82 9.23 27.02
CA SER A 40 20.24 7.92 26.75
C SER A 40 18.83 8.02 26.16
N ILE A 41 18.00 8.92 26.67
CA ILE A 41 16.62 9.13 26.16
C ILE A 41 16.64 9.64 24.72
N VAL A 42 17.44 10.67 24.45
CA VAL A 42 17.55 11.28 23.11
C VAL A 42 18.13 10.27 22.11
N LEU A 43 19.16 9.52 22.52
CA LEU A 43 19.75 8.48 21.68
C LEU A 43 18.74 7.38 21.35
N ALA A 44 17.95 6.93 22.33
CA ALA A 44 16.88 5.95 22.12
C ALA A 44 15.83 6.47 21.13
N GLY A 45 15.40 7.74 21.25
CA GLY A 45 14.50 8.39 20.30
C GLY A 45 15.04 8.35 18.86
N GLY A 46 16.34 8.62 18.69
CA GLY A 46 17.01 8.52 17.38
C GLY A 46 16.96 7.13 16.76
N PHE A 47 17.19 6.08 17.57
CA PHE A 47 17.10 4.69 17.13
C PHE A 47 15.66 4.25 16.85
N ILE A 48 14.68 4.69 17.63
CA ILE A 48 13.26 4.38 17.41
C ILE A 48 12.83 4.94 16.05
N CYS A 49 13.07 6.23 15.78
CA CYS A 49 12.72 6.82 14.49
C CYS A 49 13.44 6.13 13.30
N LEU A 50 14.71 5.75 13.49
CA LEU A 50 15.46 5.00 12.48
C LEU A 50 14.82 3.64 12.20
N ALA A 51 14.52 2.88 13.27
CA ALA A 51 13.93 1.56 13.18
C ALA A 51 12.55 1.62 12.51
N GLU A 52 11.69 2.57 12.89
CA GLU A 52 10.38 2.77 12.26
C GLU A 52 10.51 3.09 10.76
N GLY A 53 11.40 4.01 10.38
CA GLY A 53 11.65 4.35 8.98
C GLY A 53 12.11 3.13 8.17
N LEU A 54 13.03 2.32 8.72
CA LEU A 54 13.48 1.08 8.10
C LEU A 54 12.38 0.03 8.00
N LEU A 55 11.58 -0.15 9.04
CA LEU A 55 10.44 -1.09 9.05
C LEU A 55 9.40 -0.73 7.98
N MET A 56 9.10 0.56 7.81
CA MET A 56 8.19 1.01 6.74
C MET A 56 8.75 0.72 5.35
N LEU A 57 10.06 0.91 5.12
CA LEU A 57 10.70 0.54 3.85
C LEU A 57 10.67 -0.97 3.61
N LEU A 58 10.92 -1.79 4.65
CA LEU A 58 10.82 -3.24 4.57
C LEU A 58 9.39 -3.70 4.27
N TYR A 59 8.40 -3.06 4.89
CA TYR A 59 6.99 -3.32 4.61
C TYR A 59 6.64 -2.98 3.16
N ALA A 60 7.03 -1.80 2.67
CA ALA A 60 6.81 -1.38 1.29
C ALA A 60 7.46 -2.33 0.28
N LYS A 61 8.64 -2.86 0.59
CA LYS A 61 9.39 -3.78 -0.29
C LYS A 61 8.86 -5.22 -0.27
N LYS A 62 8.42 -5.72 0.89
CA LYS A 62 8.07 -7.14 1.07
C LYS A 62 6.79 -7.37 1.84
N GLY A 63 6.59 -6.67 2.96
CA GLY A 63 5.45 -6.87 3.85
C GLY A 63 4.10 -6.77 3.13
N LYS A 64 3.91 -5.74 2.29
CA LYS A 64 2.64 -5.54 1.59
C LYS A 64 2.32 -6.61 0.54
N PHE A 65 3.33 -7.26 -0.04
CA PHE A 65 3.11 -8.38 -0.97
C PHE A 65 2.60 -9.61 -0.23
N ASN A 66 3.19 -9.92 0.93
CA ASN A 66 2.71 -11.00 1.80
C ASN A 66 1.29 -10.71 2.31
N HIS A 67 1.02 -9.44 2.66
CA HIS A 67 -0.32 -9.02 3.09
C HIS A 67 -1.36 -9.19 1.98
N ARG A 68 -1.03 -8.74 0.76
CA ARG A 68 -1.85 -8.99 -0.44
C ARG A 68 -2.15 -10.47 -0.61
N ASP A 69 -1.11 -11.32 -0.59
CA ASP A 69 -1.29 -12.76 -0.84
C ASP A 69 -2.16 -13.40 0.24
N ARG A 70 -1.99 -12.99 1.51
CA ARG A 70 -2.87 -13.40 2.60
C ARG A 70 -4.32 -12.99 2.34
N MET A 71 -4.59 -11.73 1.97
CA MET A 71 -5.95 -11.26 1.67
C MET A 71 -6.59 -12.04 0.53
N LEU A 72 -5.85 -12.25 -0.57
CA LEU A 72 -6.36 -12.97 -1.74
C LEU A 72 -6.64 -14.45 -1.43
N ASN A 73 -5.91 -15.06 -0.49
CA ASN A 73 -6.12 -16.44 -0.09
C ASN A 73 -7.34 -16.64 0.84
N LEU A 74 -7.97 -15.57 1.33
CA LEU A 74 -9.23 -15.66 2.08
C LEU A 74 -10.44 -15.87 1.17
N VAL A 75 -10.30 -15.60 -0.13
CA VAL A 75 -11.37 -15.70 -1.12
C VAL A 75 -11.29 -17.04 -1.84
N HIS A 76 -12.43 -17.72 -1.95
CA HIS A 76 -12.58 -18.92 -2.78
C HIS A 76 -12.90 -18.51 -4.21
N TRP A 77 -11.86 -18.34 -5.03
CA TRP A 77 -11.99 -17.88 -6.41
C TRP A 77 -12.61 -18.95 -7.33
N THR A 78 -13.69 -18.59 -8.01
CA THR A 78 -14.27 -19.28 -9.17
C THR A 78 -13.64 -18.80 -10.48
N GLY A 79 -13.19 -17.53 -10.50
CA GLY A 79 -12.55 -16.89 -11.64
C GLY A 79 -13.47 -15.97 -12.43
N ASP A 80 -14.77 -15.94 -12.13
CA ASP A 80 -15.78 -15.14 -12.84
C ASP A 80 -16.25 -13.91 -12.04
N GLU A 81 -15.58 -13.62 -10.91
CA GLU A 81 -15.98 -12.55 -10.01
C GLU A 81 -15.82 -11.15 -10.60
N ARG A 82 -16.69 -10.23 -10.16
CA ARG A 82 -16.50 -8.78 -10.31
C ARG A 82 -15.89 -8.21 -9.04
N VAL A 83 -14.59 -7.96 -9.08
CA VAL A 83 -13.80 -7.44 -7.95
C VAL A 83 -13.71 -5.93 -8.00
N LEU A 84 -13.94 -5.27 -6.88
CA LEU A 84 -13.69 -3.85 -6.67
C LEU A 84 -12.59 -3.63 -5.62
N ASP A 85 -11.52 -2.91 -5.99
CA ASP A 85 -10.47 -2.47 -5.08
C ASP A 85 -10.56 -0.95 -4.87
N VAL A 86 -10.99 -0.56 -3.68
CA VAL A 86 -11.18 0.84 -3.27
C VAL A 86 -9.92 1.35 -2.60
N GLY A 87 -9.37 2.45 -3.11
CA GLY A 87 -8.03 2.89 -2.73
C GLY A 87 -6.97 1.96 -3.31
N THR A 88 -7.09 1.61 -4.58
CA THR A 88 -6.23 0.61 -5.24
C THR A 88 -4.76 1.04 -5.31
N GLY A 89 -4.49 2.35 -5.15
CA GLY A 89 -3.17 2.94 -5.33
C GLY A 89 -2.56 2.51 -6.67
N LEU A 90 -1.34 2.00 -6.63
CA LEU A 90 -0.65 1.52 -7.83
C LEU A 90 -1.08 0.11 -8.31
N GLY A 91 -2.21 -0.41 -7.81
CA GLY A 91 -2.87 -1.63 -8.26
C GLY A 91 -2.37 -2.91 -7.61
N LEU A 92 -1.74 -2.86 -6.44
CA LEU A 92 -1.11 -4.06 -5.83
C LEU A 92 -2.12 -5.17 -5.56
N LEU A 93 -3.25 -4.85 -4.93
CA LEU A 93 -4.28 -5.80 -4.58
C LEU A 93 -5.16 -6.14 -5.79
N MET A 94 -5.66 -5.12 -6.49
CA MET A 94 -6.45 -5.31 -7.72
C MET A 94 -5.77 -6.19 -8.77
N ILE A 95 -4.49 -5.95 -9.09
CA ILE A 95 -3.75 -6.79 -10.06
C ILE A 95 -3.55 -8.21 -9.51
N GLY A 96 -3.40 -8.36 -8.20
CA GLY A 96 -3.34 -9.66 -7.56
C GLY A 96 -4.64 -10.44 -7.69
N ALA A 97 -5.79 -9.79 -7.44
CA ALA A 97 -7.12 -10.34 -7.63
C ALA A 97 -7.40 -10.67 -9.10
N ALA A 98 -7.09 -9.75 -10.01
CA ALA A 98 -7.22 -9.96 -11.45
C ALA A 98 -6.54 -11.26 -11.92
N LYS A 99 -5.34 -11.57 -11.39
CA LYS A 99 -4.63 -12.82 -11.73
C LYS A 99 -5.35 -14.11 -11.32
N LYS A 100 -6.33 -14.03 -10.41
CA LYS A 100 -7.18 -15.15 -10.00
C LYS A 100 -8.40 -15.33 -10.91
N LEU A 101 -8.70 -14.34 -11.75
CA LEU A 101 -9.83 -14.34 -12.67
C LEU A 101 -9.49 -15.04 -14.00
N THR A 102 -10.52 -15.68 -14.57
CA THR A 102 -10.51 -16.36 -15.88
C THR A 102 -11.51 -15.73 -16.85
N GLY A 103 -12.69 -15.35 -16.37
CA GLY A 103 -13.73 -14.64 -17.13
C GLY A 103 -14.25 -13.38 -16.44
N GLY A 104 -13.88 -13.19 -15.17
CA GLY A 104 -14.30 -12.06 -14.34
C GLY A 104 -13.64 -10.73 -14.68
N LYS A 105 -13.98 -9.71 -13.89
CA LYS A 105 -13.51 -8.32 -14.07
C LYS A 105 -12.97 -7.75 -12.75
N ALA A 106 -11.85 -7.03 -12.81
CA ALA A 106 -11.30 -6.33 -11.66
C ALA A 106 -11.31 -4.81 -11.90
N THR A 107 -11.92 -4.04 -11.00
CA THR A 107 -11.99 -2.58 -11.07
C THR A 107 -11.21 -2.00 -9.90
N GLY A 108 -10.27 -1.10 -10.18
CA GLY A 108 -9.53 -0.37 -9.16
C GLY A 108 -9.94 1.11 -9.19
N ILE A 109 -10.23 1.68 -8.03
CA ILE A 109 -10.53 3.11 -7.90
C ILE A 109 -9.58 3.74 -6.88
N ASP A 110 -9.09 4.94 -7.18
CA ASP A 110 -8.21 5.69 -6.28
C ASP A 110 -8.42 7.21 -6.44
N ILE A 111 -8.01 7.98 -5.44
CA ILE A 111 -7.99 9.45 -5.49
C ILE A 111 -6.72 10.01 -6.16
N TRP A 112 -5.72 9.17 -6.36
CA TRP A 112 -4.42 9.47 -6.97
C TRP A 112 -3.60 10.49 -6.17
N ASN A 113 -3.60 10.34 -4.84
CA ASN A 113 -2.85 11.22 -3.94
C ASN A 113 -1.40 10.74 -3.74
N LYS A 114 -0.43 11.60 -4.05
CA LYS A 114 1.01 11.33 -3.90
C LYS A 114 1.52 11.47 -2.46
N ASP A 115 0.74 12.14 -1.60
CA ASP A 115 1.08 12.28 -0.19
C ASP A 115 0.84 10.96 0.58
N ASP A 116 -0.13 10.17 0.13
CA ASP A 116 -0.47 8.87 0.72
C ASP A 116 0.39 7.75 0.15
N LEU A 117 0.73 7.81 -1.15
CA LEU A 117 1.52 6.78 -1.83
C LEU A 117 2.51 7.40 -2.83
N SER A 118 3.78 6.99 -2.75
CA SER A 118 4.82 7.56 -3.61
C SER A 118 4.54 7.29 -5.10
N GLU A 119 4.66 8.34 -5.92
CA GLU A 119 4.41 8.28 -7.37
C GLU A 119 2.99 7.83 -7.75
N ASN A 120 2.03 7.95 -6.82
CA ASN A 120 0.65 7.57 -7.07
C ASN A 120 0.07 8.38 -8.24
N SER A 121 -0.45 7.66 -9.23
CA SER A 121 -1.12 8.20 -10.40
C SER A 121 -1.83 7.08 -11.14
N SER A 122 -2.94 7.42 -11.80
CA SER A 122 -3.68 6.47 -12.64
C SER A 122 -2.82 5.91 -13.76
N GLY A 123 -1.96 6.74 -14.37
CA GLY A 123 -1.04 6.31 -15.41
C GLY A 123 -0.04 5.26 -14.93
N LYS A 124 0.59 5.45 -13.77
CA LYS A 124 1.52 4.45 -13.22
C LYS A 124 0.80 3.16 -12.80
N ALA A 125 -0.40 3.27 -12.23
CA ALA A 125 -1.23 2.13 -11.91
C ALA A 125 -1.61 1.33 -13.17
N TYR A 126 -2.00 2.03 -14.24
CA TYR A 126 -2.28 1.42 -15.55
C TYR A 126 -1.04 0.71 -16.12
N MET A 127 0.13 1.36 -16.12
CA MET A 127 1.40 0.74 -16.55
C MET A 127 1.76 -0.51 -15.75
N ASN A 128 1.51 -0.50 -14.44
CA ASN A 128 1.71 -1.67 -13.58
C ASN A 128 0.74 -2.81 -13.94
N SER A 129 -0.46 -2.50 -14.42
CA SER A 129 -1.48 -3.47 -14.82
C SER A 129 -1.23 -4.07 -16.21
N GLU A 130 -0.66 -3.31 -17.15
CA GLU A 130 -0.48 -3.76 -18.53
C GLU A 130 0.36 -5.03 -18.62
N LYS A 131 1.60 -5.00 -18.11
CA LYS A 131 2.53 -6.13 -18.22
C LYS A 131 1.96 -7.45 -17.67
N PRO A 132 1.35 -7.51 -16.46
CA PRO A 132 0.82 -8.75 -15.92
C PRO A 132 -0.53 -9.19 -16.52
N LEU A 133 -1.36 -8.27 -17.05
CA LEU A 133 -2.73 -8.60 -17.47
C LEU A 133 -2.93 -8.75 -18.98
N LYS A 134 -2.00 -8.22 -19.81
CA LYS A 134 -2.06 -8.34 -21.28
C LYS A 134 -2.13 -9.79 -21.78
N ILE A 135 -1.69 -10.74 -20.97
CA ILE A 135 -1.64 -12.17 -21.29
C ILE A 135 -3.01 -12.86 -21.08
N ARG A 136 -3.97 -12.23 -20.38
CA ARG A 136 -5.16 -12.92 -19.83
C ARG A 136 -6.52 -12.36 -20.25
N HIS A 137 -6.59 -11.37 -21.14
CA HIS A 137 -7.86 -10.70 -21.52
C HIS A 137 -8.69 -10.19 -20.33
N ILE A 138 -8.06 -9.90 -19.19
CA ILE A 138 -8.75 -9.40 -18.00
C ILE A 138 -9.02 -7.92 -18.19
N VAL A 139 -10.29 -7.52 -18.10
CA VAL A 139 -10.68 -6.12 -18.10
C VAL A 139 -10.31 -5.52 -16.75
N ALA A 140 -9.29 -4.67 -16.73
CA ALA A 140 -8.95 -3.85 -15.58
C ALA A 140 -9.26 -2.38 -15.90
N SER A 141 -10.10 -1.75 -15.07
CA SER A 141 -10.38 -0.33 -15.17
C SER A 141 -9.83 0.41 -13.95
N MET A 142 -9.04 1.45 -14.20
CA MET A 142 -8.53 2.37 -13.18
C MET A 142 -9.34 3.65 -13.24
N LEU A 143 -10.12 3.94 -12.19
CA LEU A 143 -11.00 5.10 -12.16
C LEU A 143 -10.59 6.08 -11.07
N ASN A 144 -11.01 7.33 -11.24
CA ASN A 144 -10.82 8.36 -10.22
C ASN A 144 -12.04 8.42 -9.30
N MET A 145 -11.83 8.17 -8.00
CA MET A 145 -12.90 8.15 -7.00
C MET A 145 -13.70 9.45 -6.94
N LYS A 146 -13.08 10.61 -7.22
CA LYS A 146 -13.77 11.91 -7.14
C LYS A 146 -14.84 12.09 -8.22
N ASN A 147 -14.77 11.33 -9.31
CA ASN A 147 -15.60 11.49 -10.50
C ASN A 147 -16.35 10.21 -10.89
N THR A 148 -16.40 9.20 -10.01
CA THR A 148 -16.98 7.89 -10.32
C THR A 148 -18.16 7.60 -9.41
N GLU A 149 -19.35 7.41 -9.98
CA GLU A 149 -20.50 6.81 -9.28
C GLU A 149 -20.32 5.28 -9.25
N ILE A 150 -20.27 4.68 -8.06
CA ILE A 150 -20.13 3.23 -7.90
C ILE A 150 -21.53 2.60 -7.88
N GLY A 151 -21.93 1.95 -8.96
CA GLY A 151 -23.17 1.16 -8.99
C GLY A 151 -23.09 -0.09 -8.09
N HIS A 152 -24.24 -0.57 -7.61
CA HIS A 152 -24.40 -1.72 -6.70
C HIS A 152 -24.08 -3.11 -7.32
N THR A 153 -23.18 -3.20 -8.29
CA THR A 153 -23.03 -4.38 -9.16
C THR A 153 -21.72 -5.17 -8.93
N HIS A 154 -21.16 -5.15 -7.71
CA HIS A 154 -19.87 -5.80 -7.43
C HIS A 154 -20.04 -6.96 -6.46
N ASP A 155 -19.47 -8.11 -6.81
CA ASP A 155 -19.60 -9.37 -6.06
C ASP A 155 -18.51 -9.52 -4.98
N SER A 156 -17.52 -8.61 -4.97
CA SER A 156 -16.56 -8.48 -3.88
C SER A 156 -15.95 -7.08 -3.88
N ALA A 157 -15.77 -6.50 -2.69
CA ALA A 157 -15.12 -5.20 -2.50
C ALA A 157 -14.02 -5.32 -1.43
N GLY A 158 -12.88 -4.67 -1.63
CA GLY A 158 -11.79 -4.64 -0.67
C GLY A 158 -11.06 -3.30 -0.71
N SER A 159 -10.43 -2.93 0.42
CA SER A 159 -9.48 -1.81 0.46
C SER A 159 -8.23 -2.24 1.21
N SER A 160 -7.07 -1.73 0.79
CA SER A 160 -5.80 -1.98 1.47
C SER A 160 -5.53 -1.04 2.66
N TRP A 161 -6.38 -0.03 2.87
CA TRP A 161 -6.15 1.10 3.78
C TRP A 161 -7.00 1.14 5.06
N HIS A 162 -7.92 0.19 5.27
CA HIS A 162 -8.64 0.08 6.55
C HIS A 162 -8.15 -1.12 7.36
N VAL A 163 -7.20 -0.87 8.27
CA VAL A 163 -6.94 -1.73 9.43
C VAL A 163 -7.47 -0.98 10.65
N GLY A 164 -8.79 -1.01 10.84
CA GLY A 164 -9.46 -0.38 11.97
C GLY A 164 -10.64 -1.23 12.40
N HIS A 165 -10.42 -2.04 13.45
CA HIS A 165 -11.34 -2.78 14.33
C HIS A 165 -12.62 -3.48 13.83
N ASP A 166 -13.09 -3.28 12.60
CA ASP A 166 -14.26 -3.94 12.03
C ASP A 166 -13.89 -4.55 10.67
N GLY A 167 -14.33 -5.80 10.47
CA GLY A 167 -13.79 -6.75 9.49
C GLY A 167 -13.78 -6.32 8.03
N TYR A 168 -12.98 -7.05 7.24
CA TYR A 168 -12.98 -7.01 5.78
C TYR A 168 -14.37 -7.45 5.25
N TYR A 169 -15.09 -6.54 4.57
CA TYR A 169 -16.41 -6.85 4.01
C TYR A 169 -16.28 -7.48 2.62
N PHE A 170 -16.10 -8.81 2.57
CA PHE A 170 -16.39 -9.58 1.37
C PHE A 170 -17.91 -9.80 1.31
N TYR A 171 -18.62 -9.00 0.51
CA TYR A 171 -20.03 -9.25 0.22
C TYR A 171 -20.12 -10.30 -0.89
N ASN A 172 -20.29 -11.57 -0.55
CA ASN A 172 -20.80 -12.54 -1.52
C ASN A 172 -22.28 -12.20 -1.77
N GLY A 173 -22.57 -11.75 -2.99
CA GLY A 173 -23.94 -11.67 -3.52
C GLY A 173 -24.47 -13.04 -3.93
#